data_AF-A0A6B2TCC5-F1
#
_entry.id   AF-A0A6B2TCC5-F1
#
_cell.length_a   1.000
_cell.length_b   1.000
_cell.length_c   1.000
_cell.angle_alpha   90.00
_cell.angle_beta   90.00
_cell.angle_gamma   90.00
#
_symmetry.space_group_name_H-M   'P 1'
#
loop_
_entity.id
_entity.type
_entity.pdbx_description
1 polymer ?
#
loop_
_entity_poly.entity_id
_entity_poly.type
_entity_poly.pdbx_seq_one_letter_code
_entity_poly.pdbx_strand_id
1 'polypeptide(L)'
;HDWRHAVLKCLFTGVPLDAVADLPRRASGDAELARMLGDYATERSAAGRPVPGDLHRAMELTEPTAPESPSAPVGPLTGEEQES
;
A
#
# COMPACT_ATOMS: atom_id res chain seq x y z
N HIS A 1 -7.13 14.32 9.88
CA HIS A 1 -5.68 14.44 9.66
C HIS A 1 -4.86 13.70 10.71
N ASP A 2 -5.33 13.62 11.96
CA ASP A 2 -4.59 13.06 13.11
C ASP A 2 -3.98 11.67 12.92
N TRP A 3 -4.66 10.78 12.21
CA TRP A 3 -4.14 9.43 12.00
C TRP A 3 -2.96 9.36 11.03
N ARG A 4 -2.90 10.22 10.01
CA ARG A 4 -1.74 10.31 9.10
C ARG A 4 -0.51 10.82 9.84
N HIS A 5 -0.72 11.79 10.74
CA HIS A 5 0.33 12.25 11.65
C HIS A 5 0.76 11.16 12.64
N ALA A 6 -0.16 10.30 13.09
CA ALA A 6 0.21 9.16 13.93
C ALA A 6 1.11 8.16 13.16
N VAL A 7 0.84 7.90 11.87
CA VAL A 7 1.71 7.08 11.00
C VAL A 7 3.10 7.70 10.86
N LEU A 8 3.19 9.00 10.53
CA LEU A 8 4.48 9.70 10.46
C LEU A 8 5.23 9.67 11.79
N LYS A 9 4.52 9.83 12.90
CA LYS A 9 5.13 9.77 14.23
C LYS A 9 5.70 8.38 14.52
N CYS A 10 5.00 7.31 14.12
CA CYS A 10 5.53 5.94 14.25
C CYS A 10 6.83 5.78 13.48
N LEU A 11 6.87 6.20 12.21
CA LEU A 11 8.09 6.18 11.39
C LEU A 11 9.24 7.01 12.01
N PHE A 12 8.92 8.22 12.48
CA PHE A 12 9.88 9.11 13.11
C PHE A 12 10.47 8.53 14.41
N THR A 13 9.66 7.80 15.18
CA THR A 13 10.06 7.22 16.47
C THR A 13 10.52 5.77 16.39
N GLY A 14 10.47 5.14 15.22
CA GLY A 14 10.84 3.74 15.02
C GLY A 14 9.82 2.75 15.58
N VAL A 15 8.56 3.16 15.76
CA VAL A 15 7.47 2.25 16.15
C VAL A 15 7.00 1.49 14.91
N PRO A 16 6.86 0.15 14.97
CA PRO A 16 6.37 -0.65 13.85
C PRO A 16 4.98 -0.21 13.39
N LEU A 17 4.79 -0.08 12.08
CA LEU A 17 3.51 0.31 11.52
C LEU A 17 2.40 -0.74 11.67
N ASP A 18 2.76 -1.99 11.97
CA ASP A 18 1.82 -3.08 12.29
C ASP A 18 0.98 -2.78 13.54
N ALA A 19 1.41 -1.84 14.40
CA ALA A 19 0.63 -1.36 15.54
C ALA A 19 -0.52 -0.40 15.14
N VAL A 20 -0.52 0.10 13.91
CA VAL A 20 -1.57 1.00 13.41
C VAL A 20 -2.73 0.17 12.88
N ALA A 21 -3.84 0.18 13.63
CA ALA A 21 -5.03 -0.57 13.27
C ALA A 21 -5.55 -0.22 11.87
N ASP A 22 -5.88 -1.26 11.09
CA ASP A 22 -6.41 -1.20 9.73
C ASP A 22 -5.55 -0.40 8.73
N LEU A 23 -4.23 -0.30 8.95
CA LEU A 23 -3.37 0.53 8.11
C LEU A 23 -3.54 0.27 6.59
N PRO A 24 -3.53 -0.99 6.09
CA PRO A 24 -3.72 -1.25 4.65
C PRO A 24 -5.04 -0.69 4.11
N ARG A 25 -6.14 -0.92 4.82
CA ARG A 25 -7.49 -0.47 4.42
C ARG A 25 -7.60 1.05 4.42
N ARG A 26 -6.95 1.72 5.36
CA ARG A 26 -7.03 3.17 5.54
C ARG A 26 -6.09 3.93 4.61
N ALA A 27 -4.93 3.34 4.31
CA ALA A 27 -3.93 3.93 3.42
C ALA A 27 -4.32 3.80 1.95
N SER A 28 -5.02 2.74 1.54
CA SER A 28 -5.39 2.50 0.14
C SER A 28 -6.08 3.70 -0.49
N GLY A 29 -5.46 4.26 -1.54
CA GLY A 29 -5.94 5.44 -2.26
C GLY A 29 -5.77 6.78 -1.52
N ASP A 30 -5.06 6.82 -0.38
CA ASP A 30 -4.83 8.05 0.38
C ASP A 30 -3.67 8.87 -0.19
N ALA A 31 -4.00 9.73 -1.15
CA ALA A 31 -3.03 10.61 -1.82
C ALA A 31 -2.32 11.60 -0.87
N GLU A 32 -2.99 12.02 0.21
CA GLU A 32 -2.37 12.94 1.17
C GLU A 32 -1.33 12.21 2.03
N LEU A 33 -1.64 10.98 2.45
CA LEU A 33 -0.64 10.15 3.13
C LEU A 33 0.56 9.85 2.20
N ALA A 34 0.31 9.52 0.93
CA ALA A 34 1.36 9.27 -0.07
C ALA A 34 2.30 10.48 -0.21
N ARG A 35 1.73 11.68 -0.34
CA ARG A 35 2.48 12.94 -0.43
C ARG A 35 3.34 13.17 0.82
N MET A 36 2.76 13.02 2.00
CA MET A 36 3.45 13.21 3.27
C MET A 36 4.60 12.21 3.48
N LEU A 37 4.43 10.95 3.06
CA LEU A 37 5.48 9.94 3.12
C LEU A 37 6.63 10.27 2.15
N GLY A 38 6.31 10.76 0.95
CA GLY A 38 7.29 11.21 -0.04
C GLY A 38 8.11 12.42 0.44
N ASP A 39 7.45 13.40 1.05
CA ASP A 39 8.11 14.57 1.66
C ASP A 39 9.08 14.10 2.76
N TYR A 40 8.62 13.20 3.66
CA TYR A 40 9.45 12.65 4.73
C TYR A 40 10.67 11.86 4.21
N ALA A 41 10.51 11.06 3.14
CA ALA A 41 11.62 10.35 2.51
C ALA A 41 12.66 11.30 1.90
N THR A 42 12.18 12.38 1.27
CA THR A 42 13.03 13.43 0.68
C THR A 42 13.83 14.14 1.77
N GLU A 43 13.17 14.56 2.86
CA GLU A 43 13.82 15.20 4.01
C GLU A 43 14.91 14.31 4.63
N ARG A 44 14.62 13.01 4.82
CA ARG A 44 15.59 12.03 5.35
C ARG A 44 16.80 11.89 4.44
N SER A 45 16.57 11.73 3.15
CA SER A 45 17.62 11.57 2.15
C SER A 45 18.50 12.81 2.04
N ALA A 46 17.88 14.00 2.02
CA ALA A 46 18.59 15.28 2.02
C ALA A 46 19.45 15.49 3.28
N ALA A 47 19.01 14.95 4.42
CA ALA A 47 19.77 14.96 5.67
C ALA A 47 20.87 13.88 5.75
N GLY A 48 21.08 13.07 4.70
CA GLY A 48 22.02 11.95 4.71
C GLY A 48 21.63 10.82 5.65
N ARG A 49 20.34 10.71 5.99
CA ARG A 49 19.81 9.71 6.92
C ARG A 49 19.07 8.61 6.15
N PRO A 50 19.23 7.33 6.53
CA PRO A 50 18.60 6.23 5.80
C PRO A 50 17.07 6.31 5.88
N VAL A 51 16.39 5.93 4.80
CA VAL A 51 14.93 5.80 4.76
C VAL A 51 14.52 4.47 5.43
N PRO A 52 13.58 4.47 6.39
CA PRO A 52 13.09 3.22 7.01
C PRO A 52 12.39 2.31 6.01
N GLY A 53 12.59 0.99 6.12
CA GLY A 53 11.89 0.01 5.25
C GLY A 53 10.37 0.08 5.37
N ASP A 54 9.85 0.39 6.56
CA ASP A 54 8.43 0.60 6.81
C ASP A 54 7.85 1.78 6.03
N LEU A 55 8.66 2.77 5.66
CA LEU A 55 8.23 3.88 4.81
C LEU A 55 7.85 3.37 3.43
N HIS A 56 8.69 2.54 2.81
CA HIS A 56 8.43 1.99 1.48
C HIS A 56 7.17 1.12 1.49
N ARG A 57 7.02 0.26 2.49
CA ARG A 57 5.78 -0.53 2.67
C ARG A 57 4.55 0.36 2.81
N ALA A 58 4.64 1.45 3.57
CA ALA A 58 3.54 2.39 3.72
C ALA A 58 3.20 3.12 2.40
N MET A 59 4.19 3.45 1.57
CA MET A 59 3.95 4.04 0.25
C MET A 59 3.20 3.06 -0.66
N GLU A 60 3.58 1.79 -0.69
CA GLU A 60 2.88 0.75 -1.47
C GLU A 60 1.41 0.62 -1.04
N LEU A 61 1.14 0.70 0.26
CA LEU A 61 -0.23 0.67 0.78
C LEU A 61 -1.08 1.89 0.38
N THR A 62 -0.46 3.01 -0.02
CA THR A 62 -1.20 4.19 -0.49
C THR A 62 -1.64 4.09 -1.95
N GLU A 63 -1.02 3.18 -2.71
CA GLU A 63 -1.48 2.91 -4.06
C GLU A 63 -2.92 2.35 -3.98
N PRO A 64 -3.82 2.84 -4.84
CA PRO A 64 -5.14 2.25 -4.90
C PRO A 64 -4.97 0.80 -5.33
N THR A 65 -5.25 -0.13 -4.41
CA THR A 65 -5.42 -1.53 -4.76
C THR A 65 -6.54 -1.59 -5.78
N ALA A 66 -6.20 -1.77 -7.05
CA ALA A 66 -7.19 -2.07 -8.08
C ALA A 66 -8.02 -3.24 -7.54
N PRO A 67 -9.36 -3.19 -7.62
CA PRO A 67 -10.14 -4.35 -7.26
C PRO A 67 -9.61 -5.50 -8.11
N GLU A 68 -9.14 -6.57 -7.46
CA GLU A 68 -8.78 -7.79 -8.16
C GLU A 68 -9.97 -8.14 -9.06
N SER A 69 -9.80 -7.96 -10.37
CA SER A 69 -10.75 -8.47 -11.33
C SER A 69 -10.76 -9.97 -11.07
N PRO A 70 -11.89 -10.59 -10.68
CA PRO A 70 -11.91 -12.02 -10.46
C PRO A 70 -11.49 -12.65 -11.78
N SER A 71 -10.29 -13.24 -11.79
CA SER A 71 -9.80 -14.03 -12.90
C SER A 71 -10.87 -15.09 -13.15
N ALA A 72 -11.65 -14.89 -14.21
CA ALA A 72 -12.67 -15.83 -14.63
C ALA A 72 -12.00 -17.19 -14.79
N PRO A 73 -12.57 -18.29 -14.28
CA PRO A 73 -12.01 -19.59 -14.57
C PRO A 73 -12.09 -19.78 -16.08
N VAL A 74 -10.93 -19.95 -16.72
CA VAL A 74 -10.84 -20.53 -18.05
C VAL A 74 -11.55 -21.89 -17.94
N GLY A 75 -12.79 -21.94 -18.41
CA GLY A 75 -13.50 -23.20 -18.60
C GLY A 75 -12.77 -23.95 -19.71
N PRO A 76 -12.51 -25.26 -19.57
CA PRO A 76 -11.91 -26.01 -20.65
C PRO A 76 -12.82 -25.95 -21.88
N LEU A 77 -12.24 -25.51 -22.99
CA LEU A 77 -12.74 -25.77 -24.33
C LEU A 77 -12.71 -27.28 -24.55
N THR A 78 -13.84 -27.95 -24.39
CA THR A 78 -14.05 -29.29 -24.92
C THR A 78 -15.12 -29.18 -25.98
N GLY A 79 -14.67 -29.14 -27.24
CA GLY A 79 -15.52 -29.51 -28.35
C GLY A 79 -15.63 -31.03 -28.37
N GLU A 80 -16.86 -31.54 -28.32
CA GLU A 80 -17.21 -32.88 -28.80
C GLU A 80 -18.58 -32.78 -29.49
N GLU A 81 -18.50 -32.63 -30.81
CA GLU A 81 -19.39 -33.19 -31.81
C GLU A 81 -19.96 -34.59 -31.46
N GLN A 82 -21.31 -34.77 -31.47
CA GLN A 82 -22.06 -35.75 -32.31
C GLN A 82 -23.50 -36.08 -31.83
N GLU A 83 -24.41 -36.02 -32.82
CA GLU A 83 -25.46 -37.00 -33.17
C GLU A 83 -26.81 -37.10 -32.40
N SER A 84 -27.90 -36.67 -33.05
CA SER A 84 -29.00 -37.53 -33.57
C SER A 84 -30.03 -36.72 -34.35
#